data_AF-A0A412ZJT7-F1
#
_entry.id   AF-A0A412ZJT7-F1
#
_cell.length_a   1.000
_cell.length_b   1.000
_cell.length_c   1.000
_cell.angle_alpha   90.00
_cell.angle_beta   90.00
_cell.angle_gamma   90.00
#
_symmetry.space_group_name_H-M   'P 1'
#
loop_
_entity.id
_entity.type
_entity.pdbx_description
1 polymer ?
#
loop_
_entity_poly.entity_id
_entity_poly.type
_entity_poly.pdbx_seq_one_letter_code
_entity_poly.pdbx_strand_id
1 'polypeptide(L)'
;MLGYVNQQYCITQSGHLKYNSVNTIQKKIAIAYYFFYRHHCNVSVYFRHLYHILKFVRYSEAQYFRYSSNHSQQADIHKKYREYVQFVQAQMSTAELKLLFYNSFLFPKMQELLIHYGLLENLCIQDLCMKDHNCIPAFHLKNKNKEILDVIRNTE
;
A
#
# COMPACT_ATOMS: atom_id res chain seq x y z
N MET A 1 -23.33 15.96 -11.32
CA MET A 1 -22.34 14.92 -10.97
C MET A 1 -21.70 15.18 -9.59
N LEU A 2 -21.16 16.38 -9.32
CA LEU A 2 -20.58 16.75 -8.00
C LEU A 2 -21.54 16.57 -6.80
N GLY A 3 -22.82 16.95 -6.95
CA GLY A 3 -23.81 16.82 -5.86
C GLY A 3 -24.09 15.37 -5.44
N TYR A 4 -24.16 14.44 -6.39
CA TYR A 4 -24.39 13.02 -6.11
C TYR A 4 -23.20 12.38 -5.37
N VAL A 5 -21.97 12.68 -5.80
CA VAL A 5 -20.75 12.17 -5.14
C VAL A 5 -20.64 12.69 -3.70
N ASN A 6 -20.91 13.98 -3.50
CA ASN A 6 -20.89 14.59 -2.18
C ASN A 6 -21.95 13.98 -1.26
N GLN A 7 -23.14 13.68 -1.78
CA GLN A 7 -24.19 13.01 -1.04
C GLN A 7 -23.81 11.56 -0.70
N GLN A 8 -23.34 10.80 -1.71
CA GLN A 8 -22.98 9.38 -1.58
C GLN A 8 -21.87 9.14 -0.55
N TYR A 9 -20.86 10.02 -0.52
CA TYR A 9 -19.71 9.92 0.38
C TYR A 9 -19.79 10.86 1.59
N CYS A 10 -20.94 11.51 1.78
CA CYS A 10 -21.19 12.50 2.84
C CYS A 10 -20.03 13.51 2.98
N ILE A 11 -19.53 14.02 1.84
CA ILE A 11 -18.45 15.01 1.80
C ILE A 11 -19.04 16.34 2.28
N THR A 12 -18.69 16.72 3.51
CA THR A 12 -19.17 17.96 4.14
C THR A 12 -18.29 19.15 3.77
N GLN A 13 -18.82 20.36 3.96
CA GLN A 13 -18.05 21.60 3.86
C GLN A 13 -16.83 21.57 4.80
N SER A 14 -16.99 21.04 6.02
CA SER A 14 -15.88 20.84 6.96
C SER A 14 -14.81 19.88 6.43
N GLY A 15 -15.20 18.85 5.69
CA GLY A 15 -14.29 17.94 5.00
C GLY A 15 -13.46 18.64 3.92
N HIS A 16 -14.10 19.46 3.09
CA HIS A 16 -13.41 20.28 2.09
C HIS A 16 -12.45 21.29 2.72
N LEU A 17 -12.88 22.00 3.76
CA LEU A 17 -12.02 22.92 4.51
C LEU A 17 -10.80 22.19 5.09
N LYS A 18 -11.01 21.00 5.68
CA LYS A 18 -9.92 20.19 6.22
C LYS A 18 -8.93 19.76 5.13
N TYR A 19 -9.43 19.27 3.99
CA TYR A 19 -8.59 18.89 2.85
C TYR A 19 -7.75 20.06 2.33
N ASN A 20 -8.35 21.25 2.23
CA ASN A 20 -7.66 22.46 1.76
C ASN A 20 -6.67 23.02 2.80
N SER A 21 -6.91 22.79 4.10
CA SER A 21 -6.03 23.27 5.18
C SER A 21 -4.72 22.48 5.33
N VAL A 22 -4.60 21.30 4.73
CA VAL A 22 -3.40 20.46 4.85
C VAL A 22 -2.44 20.68 3.69
N ASN A 23 -1.15 20.82 3.99
CA ASN A 23 -0.13 21.17 3.00
C ASN A 23 0.62 19.96 2.43
N THR A 24 0.40 18.76 2.95
CA THR A 24 1.11 17.55 2.48
C THR A 24 0.18 16.64 1.70
N ILE A 25 0.71 16.05 0.62
CA ILE A 25 -0.03 15.13 -0.24
C ILE A 25 -0.49 13.89 0.54
N GLN A 26 0.32 13.39 1.48
CA GLN A 26 -0.02 12.26 2.34
C GLN A 26 -1.28 12.52 3.17
N LYS A 27 -1.40 13.73 3.77
CA LYS A 27 -2.57 14.12 4.56
C LYS A 27 -3.80 14.31 3.67
N LYS A 28 -3.62 14.87 2.47
CA LYS A 28 -4.71 15.00 1.48
C LYS A 28 -5.24 13.62 1.07
N ILE A 29 -4.35 12.67 0.77
CA ILE A 29 -4.70 11.28 0.47
C ILE A 29 -5.47 10.64 1.63
N ALA A 30 -4.95 10.76 2.85
CA ALA A 30 -5.60 10.19 4.04
C ALA A 30 -7.03 10.74 4.24
N ILE A 31 -7.22 12.06 4.10
CA ILE A 31 -8.55 12.68 4.22
C ILE A 31 -9.49 12.19 3.11
N ALA A 32 -9.03 12.19 1.86
CA ALA A 32 -9.85 11.73 0.73
C ALA A 32 -10.23 10.24 0.89
N TYR A 33 -9.27 9.39 1.23
CA TYR A 33 -9.51 7.97 1.44
C TYR A 33 -10.39 7.71 2.66
N TYR A 34 -10.33 8.53 3.71
CA TYR A 34 -11.23 8.41 4.86
C TYR A 34 -12.70 8.50 4.48
N PHE A 35 -13.07 9.42 3.58
CA PHE A 35 -14.45 9.54 3.07
C PHE A 35 -14.86 8.30 2.27
N PHE A 36 -13.98 7.72 1.47
CA PHE A 36 -14.27 6.43 0.83
C PHE A 36 -14.42 5.30 1.87
N TYR A 37 -13.45 5.17 2.77
CA TYR A 37 -13.35 4.11 3.77
C TYR A 37 -14.59 4.02 4.67
N ARG A 38 -15.12 5.15 5.16
CA ARG A 38 -16.30 5.18 6.04
C ARG A 38 -17.58 4.64 5.39
N HIS A 39 -17.65 4.64 4.05
CA HIS A 39 -18.81 4.16 3.29
C HIS A 39 -18.63 2.73 2.75
N HIS A 40 -17.41 2.17 2.83
CA HIS A 40 -17.08 0.85 2.31
C HIS A 40 -16.51 -0.06 3.42
N CYS A 41 -17.35 -0.37 4.41
CA CYS A 41 -16.95 -1.18 5.58
C CYS A 41 -16.37 -2.57 5.21
N ASN A 42 -16.86 -3.20 4.13
CA ASN A 42 -16.34 -4.49 3.67
C ASN A 42 -14.87 -4.41 3.24
N VAL A 43 -14.47 -3.32 2.58
CA VAL A 43 -13.07 -3.07 2.21
C VAL A 43 -12.20 -2.90 3.46
N SER A 44 -12.74 -2.26 4.50
CA SER A 44 -12.06 -2.17 5.80
C SER A 44 -11.84 -3.54 6.43
N VAL A 45 -12.86 -4.39 6.44
CA VAL A 45 -12.79 -5.72 7.05
C VAL A 45 -11.77 -6.58 6.32
N TYR A 46 -11.80 -6.56 4.98
CA TYR A 46 -10.84 -7.24 4.12
C TYR A 46 -9.38 -6.86 4.48
N PHE A 47 -9.04 -5.57 4.49
CA PHE A 47 -7.67 -5.15 4.81
C PHE A 47 -7.29 -5.35 6.28
N ARG A 48 -8.26 -5.39 7.20
CA ARG A 48 -8.01 -5.76 8.59
C ARG A 48 -7.60 -7.24 8.69
N HIS A 49 -8.26 -8.13 7.95
CA HIS A 49 -7.86 -9.54 7.89
C HIS A 49 -6.45 -9.69 7.29
N LEU A 50 -6.18 -8.99 6.18
CA LEU A 50 -4.85 -8.96 5.59
C LEU A 50 -3.79 -8.47 6.59
N TYR A 51 -4.08 -7.40 7.34
CA TYR A 51 -3.17 -6.90 8.38
C TYR A 51 -2.85 -7.97 9.42
N HIS A 52 -3.84 -8.72 9.89
CA HIS A 52 -3.63 -9.77 10.88
C HIS A 52 -2.78 -10.93 10.33
N ILE A 53 -2.96 -11.29 9.06
CA ILE A 53 -2.11 -12.27 8.36
C ILE A 53 -0.67 -11.76 8.32
N LEU A 54 -0.43 -10.55 7.80
CA LEU A 54 0.91 -9.98 7.71
C LEU A 54 1.58 -9.78 9.08
N LYS A 55 0.78 -9.41 10.10
CA LYS A 55 1.24 -9.30 11.48
C LYS A 55 1.70 -10.65 12.03
N PHE A 56 0.98 -11.74 11.75
CA PHE A 56 1.39 -13.08 12.16
C PHE A 56 2.68 -13.53 11.47
N VAL A 57 2.81 -13.26 10.17
CA VAL A 57 4.04 -13.50 9.39
C VAL A 57 5.22 -12.75 10.03
N ARG A 58 5.06 -11.45 10.33
CA ARG A 58 6.09 -10.62 10.98
C ARG A 58 6.45 -11.10 12.39
N TYR A 59 5.45 -11.49 13.17
CA TYR A 59 5.68 -12.08 14.48
C TYR A 59 6.54 -13.35 14.37
N SER A 60 6.20 -14.23 13.43
CA SER A 60 6.92 -15.48 13.20
C SER A 60 8.37 -15.22 12.76
N GLU A 61 8.57 -14.34 11.79
CA GLU A 61 9.91 -13.89 11.34
C GLU A 61 10.75 -13.39 12.52
N ALA A 62 10.18 -12.54 13.37
CA ALA A 62 10.86 -11.99 14.53
C ALA A 62 11.27 -13.06 15.55
N GLN A 63 10.53 -14.17 15.68
CA GLN A 63 10.94 -15.28 16.54
C GLN A 63 12.18 -15.98 15.97
N TYR A 64 12.24 -16.22 14.67
CA TYR A 64 13.40 -16.85 14.04
C TYR A 64 14.66 -15.97 14.08
N PHE A 65 14.51 -14.65 14.00
CA PHE A 65 15.65 -13.74 14.19
C PHE A 65 16.33 -13.89 15.56
N ARG A 66 15.59 -14.26 16.62
CA ARG A 66 16.16 -14.47 17.96
C ARG A 66 17.17 -15.63 18.01
N TYR A 67 17.06 -16.57 17.08
CA TYR A 67 17.95 -17.73 16.97
C TYR A 67 19.02 -17.56 15.88
N SER A 68 18.99 -16.46 15.13
CA SER A 68 19.99 -16.16 14.11
C SER A 68 21.29 -15.64 14.74
N SER A 69 22.43 -16.16 14.29
CA SER A 69 23.75 -15.80 14.84
C SER A 69 24.45 -14.69 14.05
N ASN A 70 24.01 -14.41 12.82
CA ASN A 70 24.65 -13.43 11.94
C ASN A 70 23.67 -12.80 10.94
N HIS A 71 24.12 -11.72 10.28
CA HIS A 71 23.33 -10.99 9.30
C HIS A 71 22.94 -11.81 8.06
N SER A 72 23.75 -12.78 7.64
CA SER A 72 23.42 -13.64 6.50
C SER A 72 22.18 -14.49 6.79
N GLN A 73 22.14 -15.13 7.97
CA GLN A 73 20.97 -15.90 8.39
C GLN A 73 19.71 -15.04 8.53
N GLN A 74 19.86 -13.79 9.01
CA GLN A 74 18.73 -12.85 9.06
C GLN A 74 18.22 -12.50 7.66
N ALA A 75 19.11 -12.30 6.68
CA ALA A 75 18.72 -12.05 5.30
C ALA A 75 17.98 -13.26 4.69
N ASP A 76 18.44 -14.48 4.96
CA ASP A 76 17.79 -15.71 4.48
C ASP A 76 16.39 -15.90 5.11
N ILE A 77 16.28 -15.65 6.42
CA ILE A 77 14.99 -15.68 7.13
C ILE A 77 14.06 -14.62 6.54
N HIS A 78 14.54 -13.38 6.39
CA HIS A 78 13.74 -12.30 5.81
C HIS A 78 13.26 -12.64 4.40
N LYS A 79 14.15 -13.17 3.55
CA LYS A 79 13.82 -13.61 2.19
C LYS A 79 12.69 -14.64 2.19
N LYS A 80 12.77 -15.67 3.03
CA LYS A 80 11.73 -16.70 3.18
C LYS A 80 10.38 -16.10 3.59
N TYR A 81 10.37 -15.19 4.56
CA TYR A 81 9.12 -14.56 5.02
C TYR A 81 8.57 -13.56 4.00
N ARG A 82 9.45 -12.86 3.27
CA ARG A 82 9.08 -12.05 2.12
C ARG A 82 8.41 -12.89 1.04
N GLU A 83 8.94 -14.06 0.70
CA GLU A 83 8.32 -15.00 -0.27
C GLU A 83 6.89 -15.40 0.15
N TYR A 84 6.65 -15.67 1.43
CA TYR A 84 5.30 -15.94 1.92
C TYR A 84 4.32 -14.77 1.71
N VAL A 85 4.78 -13.53 1.90
CA VAL A 85 3.97 -12.35 1.62
C VAL A 85 3.77 -12.14 0.13
N GLN A 86 4.76 -12.48 -0.70
CA GLN A 86 4.61 -12.42 -2.15
C GLN A 86 3.56 -13.42 -2.68
N PHE A 87 3.34 -14.56 -2.03
CA PHE A 87 2.20 -15.43 -2.37
C PHE A 87 0.85 -14.76 -2.11
N VAL A 88 0.74 -13.99 -1.01
CA VAL A 88 -0.47 -13.21 -0.74
C VAL A 88 -0.65 -12.14 -1.81
N GLN A 89 0.42 -11.41 -2.16
CA GLN A 89 0.37 -10.41 -3.22
C GLN A 89 -0.01 -11.01 -4.59
N ALA A 90 0.52 -12.18 -4.94
CA ALA A 90 0.25 -12.83 -6.23
C ALA A 90 -1.24 -13.17 -6.43
N GLN A 91 -2.02 -13.27 -5.36
CA GLN A 91 -3.47 -13.48 -5.41
C GLN A 91 -4.25 -12.17 -5.55
N MET A 92 -3.64 -11.01 -5.32
CA MET A 92 -4.30 -9.71 -5.33
C MET A 92 -4.32 -9.11 -6.73
N SER A 93 -5.49 -8.63 -7.14
CA SER A 93 -5.63 -7.81 -8.33
C SER A 93 -4.96 -6.45 -8.17
N THR A 94 -4.66 -5.79 -9.30
CA THR A 94 -4.16 -4.39 -9.29
C THR A 94 -5.12 -3.45 -8.55
N ALA A 95 -6.44 -3.69 -8.63
CA ALA A 95 -7.43 -2.90 -7.91
C ALA A 95 -7.30 -3.06 -6.39
N GLU A 96 -7.09 -4.28 -5.90
CA GLU A 96 -6.85 -4.54 -4.48
C GLU A 96 -5.52 -3.94 -4.01
N LEU A 97 -4.45 -4.05 -4.79
CA LEU A 97 -3.15 -3.42 -4.48
C LEU A 97 -3.27 -1.89 -4.41
N LYS A 98 -4.02 -1.27 -5.32
CA LYS A 98 -4.31 0.16 -5.31
C LYS A 98 -5.10 0.57 -4.06
N LEU A 99 -6.14 -0.19 -3.70
CA LEU A 99 -6.91 0.08 -2.49
C LEU A 99 -6.06 -0.11 -1.22
N LEU A 100 -5.19 -1.12 -1.19
CA LEU A 100 -4.25 -1.36 -0.09
C LEU A 100 -3.25 -0.21 0.06
N PHE A 101 -2.72 0.30 -1.06
CA PHE A 101 -1.85 1.48 -1.07
C PHE A 101 -2.53 2.66 -0.37
N TYR A 102 -3.77 3.00 -0.76
CA TYR A 102 -4.49 4.11 -0.13
C TYR A 102 -4.94 3.82 1.31
N ASN A 103 -5.27 2.57 1.62
CA ASN A 103 -5.57 2.13 2.98
C ASN A 103 -4.38 2.39 3.94
N SER A 104 -3.15 2.18 3.46
CA SER A 104 -1.94 2.36 4.27
C SER A 104 -1.78 3.78 4.86
N PHE A 105 -2.34 4.82 4.22
CA PHE A 105 -2.29 6.21 4.70
C PHE A 105 -3.15 6.46 5.94
N LEU A 106 -4.13 5.60 6.21
CA LEU A 106 -4.92 5.63 7.46
C LEU A 106 -4.36 4.72 8.55
N PHE A 107 -3.54 3.72 8.18
CA PHE A 107 -3.12 2.66 9.09
C PHE A 107 -1.59 2.49 9.05
N PRO A 108 -0.84 3.24 9.88
CA PRO A 108 0.63 3.22 9.87
C PRO A 108 1.23 1.82 10.08
N LYS A 109 0.64 1.00 10.96
CA LYS A 109 1.10 -0.39 11.19
C LYS A 109 0.95 -1.28 9.95
N MET A 110 -0.04 -1.02 9.12
CA MET A 110 -0.16 -1.71 7.82
C MET A 110 0.95 -1.23 6.90
N GLN A 111 1.13 0.09 6.77
CA GLN A 111 2.17 0.69 5.93
C GLN A 111 3.56 0.14 6.22
N GLU A 112 3.94 0.02 7.51
CA GLU A 112 5.20 -0.57 7.92
C GLU A 112 5.39 -2.00 7.39
N LEU A 113 4.35 -2.84 7.48
CA LEU A 113 4.39 -4.22 6.97
C LEU A 113 4.50 -4.27 5.44
N LEU A 114 3.78 -3.38 4.74
CA LEU A 114 3.84 -3.30 3.28
C LEU A 114 5.24 -2.93 2.78
N ILE A 115 5.89 -1.97 3.45
CA ILE A 115 7.26 -1.56 3.16
C ILE A 115 8.24 -2.69 3.50
N HIS A 116 8.12 -3.26 4.70
CA HIS A 116 9.02 -4.31 5.18
C HIS A 116 9.10 -5.50 4.22
N TYR A 117 7.97 -5.91 3.63
CA TYR A 117 7.93 -7.05 2.70
C TYR A 117 7.95 -6.67 1.20
N GLY A 118 7.98 -5.38 0.86
CA GLY A 118 7.88 -4.94 -0.54
C GLY A 118 6.59 -5.41 -1.22
N LEU A 119 5.46 -5.46 -0.49
CA LEU A 119 4.22 -6.05 -0.99
C LEU A 119 3.71 -5.30 -2.23
N LEU A 120 3.85 -3.97 -2.25
CA LEU A 120 3.33 -3.13 -3.33
C LEU A 120 4.29 -2.97 -4.54
N GLU A 121 5.40 -3.72 -4.60
CA GLU A 121 6.39 -3.55 -5.68
C GLU A 121 5.82 -3.78 -7.09
N ASN A 122 4.77 -4.59 -7.22
CA ASN A 122 4.10 -4.85 -8.50
C ASN A 122 3.02 -3.82 -8.87
N LEU A 123 2.67 -2.90 -7.97
CA LEU A 123 1.73 -1.83 -8.27
C LEU A 123 2.44 -0.74 -9.08
N CYS A 124 1.86 -0.33 -10.21
CA CYS A 124 2.47 0.69 -11.05
C CYS A 124 1.99 2.09 -10.67
N ILE A 125 2.89 3.08 -10.79
CA ILE A 125 2.57 4.50 -10.57
C ILE A 125 1.40 4.96 -11.45
N GLN A 126 1.30 4.40 -12.66
CA GLN A 126 0.21 4.68 -13.62
C GLN A 126 -1.16 4.21 -13.12
N ASP A 127 -1.22 3.24 -12.20
CA ASP A 127 -2.47 2.69 -11.69
C ASP A 127 -3.02 3.52 -10.51
N LEU A 128 -2.21 4.44 -9.94
CA LEU A 128 -2.64 5.37 -8.89
C LEU A 128 -3.69 6.35 -9.41
N CYS A 129 -4.47 6.96 -8.51
CA CYS A 129 -5.43 8.01 -8.88
C CYS A 129 -4.75 9.26 -9.44
N MET A 130 -3.56 9.61 -8.92
CA MET A 130 -2.70 10.66 -9.45
C MET A 130 -1.24 10.21 -9.27
N LYS A 131 -0.36 10.59 -10.20
CA LYS A 131 1.04 10.13 -10.21
C LYS A 131 1.83 10.64 -9.00
N ASP A 132 1.54 11.86 -8.54
CA ASP A 132 2.12 12.49 -7.36
C ASP A 132 1.69 11.82 -6.05
N HIS A 133 0.69 10.93 -6.08
CA HIS A 133 0.35 10.12 -4.92
C HIS A 133 1.47 9.13 -4.56
N ASN A 134 2.40 8.83 -5.47
CA ASN A 134 3.64 8.08 -5.16
C ASN A 134 4.61 8.93 -4.31
N CYS A 135 4.20 9.23 -3.08
CA CYS A 135 4.86 10.15 -2.17
C CYS A 135 5.60 9.46 -1.02
N ILE A 136 5.72 8.13 -1.07
CA ILE A 136 6.45 7.29 -0.11
C ILE A 136 7.41 6.40 -0.91
N PRO A 137 8.68 6.83 -1.09
CA PRO A 137 9.65 6.13 -1.95
C PRO A 137 9.91 4.68 -1.54
N ALA A 138 9.78 4.37 -0.25
CA ALA A 138 9.99 3.04 0.32
C ALA A 138 8.99 1.97 -0.18
N PHE A 139 7.92 2.35 -0.90
CA PHE A 139 7.04 1.38 -1.55
C PHE A 139 7.60 0.78 -2.83
N HIS A 140 8.61 1.41 -3.45
CA HIS A 140 9.27 0.91 -4.65
C HIS A 140 8.29 0.52 -5.79
N LEU A 141 7.26 1.34 -6.01
CA LEU A 141 6.26 1.11 -7.06
C LEU A 141 6.89 1.04 -8.46
N LYS A 142 6.36 0.17 -9.31
CA LYS A 142 6.78 0.01 -10.70
C LYS A 142 6.48 1.23 -11.56
N ASN A 143 7.28 1.42 -12.60
CA ASN A 143 7.04 2.41 -13.62
C ASN A 143 7.02 1.75 -15.00
N LYS A 144 5.82 1.53 -15.55
CA LYS A 144 5.61 0.88 -16.85
C LYS A 144 6.42 1.52 -17.99
N ASN A 145 6.60 2.84 -17.96
CA ASN A 145 7.35 3.56 -18.99
C ASN A 145 8.85 3.21 -18.96
N LYS A 146 9.40 2.94 -17.77
CA LYS A 146 10.80 2.53 -17.62
C LYS A 146 10.98 1.09 -18.11
N GLU A 147 10.04 0.21 -17.78
CA GLU A 147 10.06 -1.19 -18.23
C GLU A 147 10.04 -1.32 -19.76
N ILE A 148 9.22 -0.53 -20.45
CA ILE A 148 9.20 -0.52 -21.93
C ILE A 148 10.55 -0.07 -22.51
N LEU A 149 11.17 0.96 -21.92
CA LEU A 149 12.48 1.43 -22.38
C LEU A 149 13.58 0.39 -22.14
N ASP A 150 13.52 -0.34 -21.03
CA ASP A 150 14.45 -1.42 -20.74
C ASP A 150 14.25 -2.61 -21.71
N VAL A 151 13.01 -2.92 -22.10
CA VAL A 151 12.72 -3.94 -23.13
C VAL A 151 13.31 -3.53 -24.48
N ILE A 152 13.06 -2.29 -24.93
CA ILE A 152 13.57 -1.79 -26.22
C ILE A 152 15.10 -1.85 -26.27
N ARG A 153 15.77 -1.43 -25.19
CA ARG A 153 17.25 -1.45 -25.10
C ARG A 153 17.86 -2.84 -25.08
N ASN A 154 17.13 -3.85 -24.60
CA ASN A 154 17.62 -5.23 -24.55
C ASN A 154 17.36 -6.01 -25.86
N THR A 155 16.66 -5.40 -26.82
CA THR A 155 16.39 -5.95 -28.15
C THR A 155 17.24 -5.34 -29.27
N GLU A 156 18.09 -4.36 -28.94
CA GLU A 156 19.15 -3.80 -29.80
C GLU A 156 20.51 -4.41 -29.45
#